data_AF-I3X7A5-F1
#
_entry.id   AF-I3X7A5-F1
#
_cell.length_a   1.000
_cell.length_b   1.000
_cell.length_c   1.000
_cell.angle_alpha   90.00
_cell.angle_beta   90.00
_cell.angle_gamma   90.00
#
_symmetry.space_group_name_H-M   'P 1'
#
loop_
_entity.id
_entity.type
_entity.pdbx_description
1 polymer ?
#
loop_
_entity_poly.entity_id
_entity_poly.type
_entity_poly.pdbx_seq_one_letter_code
_entity_poly.pdbx_strand_id
1 'polypeptide(L)'
;METEGSLSKGAMKSMEPQRKTDSGKPVFSRFRDLSREQLNVELQVHTNWTDGEATVLEVLQTAKKRGLAELAFTEHVREDTSWFPDFKAEILSAVDGFGDMCVYVGCETKAMDDDGRLDVSQSVLDACDIVLGVVHRLPDGQGGYLDFKQLSFEETAEIEFRLSIGMIANAPIDVLGHPGGMSLRRYGRFPENYFRTLMTATLERGIAIEINSSYLVDMSGFLALCDEINPFVSIGSDAHKLSELGRCRDRLVELGVGLT
;
A
#
# COMPACT_ATOMS: atom_id res chain seq x y z
N MET A 1 4.86 -72.66 12.90
CA MET A 1 4.71 -71.91 11.64
C MET A 1 3.43 -71.11 11.77
N GLU A 2 3.55 -69.87 12.24
CA GLU A 2 3.60 -68.67 11.39
C GLU A 2 2.18 -68.16 11.14
N THR A 3 1.78 -66.92 11.36
CA THR A 3 2.33 -65.75 12.07
C THR A 3 1.16 -64.76 12.11
N GLU A 4 1.05 -64.00 13.18
CA GLU A 4 0.06 -62.94 13.37
C GLU A 4 0.19 -61.84 12.29
N GLY A 5 -0.90 -61.54 11.60
CA GLY A 5 -0.99 -60.43 10.65
C GLY A 5 -1.27 -59.12 11.37
N SER A 6 -0.21 -58.35 11.59
CA SER A 6 -0.23 -56.97 12.08
C SER A 6 -1.11 -56.05 11.22
N LEU A 7 -2.17 -55.50 11.83
CA LEU A 7 -2.94 -54.38 11.29
C LEU A 7 -2.12 -53.09 11.44
N SER A 8 -1.43 -52.69 10.38
CA SER A 8 -0.75 -51.40 10.32
C SER A 8 -1.77 -50.27 10.34
N LYS A 9 -1.83 -49.53 11.44
CA LYS A 9 -2.46 -48.20 11.51
C LYS A 9 -1.79 -47.31 10.46
N GLY A 10 -2.50 -46.99 9.39
CA GLY A 10 -2.10 -45.95 8.45
C GLY A 10 -1.96 -44.64 9.23
N ALA A 11 -0.72 -44.18 9.38
CA ALA A 11 -0.45 -42.85 9.88
C ALA A 11 -1.09 -41.86 8.90
N MET A 12 -2.17 -41.19 9.33
CA MET A 12 -2.55 -39.91 8.77
C MET A 12 -1.33 -39.01 8.94
N LYS A 13 -0.59 -38.79 7.85
CA LYS A 13 0.34 -37.67 7.79
C LYS A 13 -0.51 -36.43 8.05
N SER A 14 -0.38 -35.88 9.24
CA SER A 14 -0.68 -34.49 9.50
C SER A 14 0.01 -33.70 8.38
N MET A 15 -0.79 -33.09 7.51
CA MET A 15 -0.29 -31.99 6.68
C MET A 15 0.16 -30.94 7.68
N GLU A 16 1.46 -30.87 7.91
CA GLU A 16 2.07 -29.70 8.52
C GLU A 16 1.57 -28.49 7.72
N PRO A 17 1.09 -27.42 8.37
CA PRO A 17 0.76 -26.20 7.65
C PRO A 17 2.03 -25.79 6.91
N GLN A 18 1.97 -25.89 5.58
CA GLN A 18 3.04 -25.44 4.72
C GLN A 18 3.26 -23.97 5.04
N ARG A 19 4.47 -23.62 5.49
CA ARG A 19 4.94 -22.23 5.52
C ARG A 19 4.64 -21.60 4.17
N LYS A 20 3.64 -20.71 4.10
CA LYS A 20 3.65 -19.66 3.07
C LYS A 20 4.55 -18.55 3.58
N THR A 21 5.85 -18.79 3.57
CA THR A 21 6.86 -17.72 3.68
C THR A 21 7.41 -17.38 2.30
N ASP A 22 6.56 -17.46 1.27
CA ASP A 22 6.93 -17.20 -0.12
C ASP A 22 6.19 -15.95 -0.59
N SER A 23 6.33 -14.83 0.12
CA SER A 23 5.67 -13.60 -0.29
C SER A 23 6.62 -12.80 -1.17
N GLY A 24 6.57 -13.08 -2.47
CA GLY A 24 6.95 -12.09 -3.47
C GLY A 24 6.12 -10.82 -3.33
N LYS A 25 6.27 -9.89 -4.27
CA LYS A 25 5.48 -8.65 -4.28
C LYS A 25 3.96 -8.93 -4.25
N PRO A 26 3.15 -8.06 -3.64
CA PRO A 26 1.70 -8.16 -3.72
C PRO A 26 1.23 -8.13 -5.18
N VAL A 27 0.18 -8.90 -5.47
CA VAL A 27 -0.42 -8.96 -6.81
C VAL A 27 -1.63 -8.06 -6.84
N PHE A 28 -1.56 -6.99 -7.63
CA PHE A 28 -2.67 -6.06 -7.79
C PHE A 28 -3.64 -6.54 -8.85
N SER A 29 -4.93 -6.43 -8.55
CA SER A 29 -6.00 -6.73 -9.51
C SER A 29 -6.43 -5.47 -10.25
N ARG A 30 -6.94 -5.65 -11.47
CA ARG A 30 -7.64 -4.58 -12.18
C ARG A 30 -8.90 -4.23 -11.38
N PHE A 31 -9.29 -2.97 -11.39
CA PHE A 31 -10.42 -2.50 -10.60
C PHE A 31 -11.72 -3.31 -10.84
N ARG A 32 -12.05 -3.60 -12.10
CA ARG A 32 -13.25 -4.37 -12.49
C ARG A 32 -13.17 -5.86 -12.16
N ASP A 33 -11.97 -6.38 -11.90
CA ASP A 33 -11.74 -7.78 -11.58
C ASP A 33 -11.71 -8.04 -10.06
N LEU A 34 -11.84 -6.99 -9.24
CA LEU A 34 -11.83 -7.13 -7.78
C LEU A 34 -13.00 -7.98 -7.30
N SER A 35 -12.71 -9.08 -6.61
CA SER A 35 -13.70 -9.84 -5.86
C SER A 35 -13.87 -9.33 -4.43
N ARG A 36 -14.96 -9.75 -3.77
CA ARG A 36 -15.20 -9.43 -2.37
C ARG A 36 -14.09 -9.91 -1.44
N GLU A 37 -13.50 -11.05 -1.74
CA GLU A 37 -12.40 -11.64 -0.97
C GLU A 37 -11.13 -10.80 -1.10
N GLN A 38 -10.84 -10.31 -2.31
CA GLN A 38 -9.67 -9.47 -2.61
C GLN A 38 -9.74 -8.08 -1.98
N LEU A 39 -10.90 -7.63 -1.51
CA LEU A 39 -11.01 -6.40 -0.74
C LEU A 39 -10.46 -6.54 0.68
N ASN A 40 -10.31 -7.75 1.22
CA ASN A 40 -9.90 -7.98 2.62
C ASN A 40 -8.40 -7.77 2.83
N VAL A 41 -7.92 -6.57 2.52
CA VAL A 41 -6.51 -6.18 2.60
C VAL A 41 -6.36 -4.82 3.29
N GLU A 42 -5.17 -4.57 3.80
CA GLU A 42 -4.68 -3.24 4.16
C GLU A 42 -3.25 -3.11 3.63
N LEU A 43 -3.05 -2.37 2.55
CA LEU A 43 -1.75 -2.23 1.90
C LEU A 43 -1.03 -0.91 2.23
N GLN A 44 -1.53 -0.16 3.22
CA GLN A 44 -0.82 1.00 3.78
C GLN A 44 -1.17 1.22 5.26
N VAL A 45 -0.28 0.80 6.16
CA VAL A 45 -0.37 1.05 7.61
C VAL A 45 1.00 1.46 8.19
N HIS A 46 0.95 2.35 9.17
CA HIS A 46 2.07 2.92 9.90
C HIS A 46 2.05 2.49 11.37
N THR A 47 3.23 2.30 11.92
CA THR A 47 3.46 1.88 13.32
C THR A 47 4.26 2.93 14.07
N ASN A 48 4.51 2.67 15.35
CA ASN A 48 5.34 3.49 16.21
C ASN A 48 6.84 3.49 15.86
N TRP A 49 7.26 2.83 14.76
CA TRP A 49 8.57 3.02 14.16
C TRP A 49 8.72 4.41 13.53
N THR A 50 7.62 5.00 13.03
CA THR A 50 7.61 6.36 12.50
C THR A 50 6.55 7.23 13.19
N ASP A 51 5.37 7.39 12.59
CA ASP A 51 4.32 8.30 13.04
C ASP A 51 2.98 7.63 13.37
N GLY A 52 2.90 6.30 13.27
CA GLY A 52 1.79 5.53 13.81
C GLY A 52 1.81 5.43 15.34
N GLU A 53 0.65 5.17 15.94
CA GLU A 53 0.52 5.05 17.40
C GLU A 53 0.79 3.63 17.92
N ALA A 54 0.55 2.62 17.09
CA ALA A 54 0.51 1.22 17.48
C ALA A 54 1.81 0.46 17.16
N THR A 55 2.10 -0.58 17.93
CA THR A 55 3.18 -1.54 17.64
C THR A 55 2.81 -2.47 16.49
N VAL A 56 3.82 -3.12 15.89
CA VAL A 56 3.62 -4.18 14.88
C VAL A 56 2.67 -5.26 15.39
N LEU A 57 2.86 -5.73 16.63
CA LEU A 57 2.03 -6.78 17.22
C LEU A 57 0.55 -6.36 17.35
N GLU A 58 0.29 -5.12 17.78
CA GLU A 58 -1.07 -4.60 17.92
C GLU A 58 -1.77 -4.46 16.56
N VAL A 59 -1.04 -4.02 15.53
CA VAL A 59 -1.56 -3.97 14.16
C VAL A 59 -1.90 -5.38 13.66
N LEU A 60 -1.00 -6.36 13.80
CA LEU A 60 -1.26 -7.76 13.40
C LEU A 60 -2.49 -8.35 14.12
N GLN A 61 -2.61 -8.12 15.43
CA GLN A 61 -3.77 -8.55 16.22
C GLN A 61 -5.08 -7.90 15.74
N THR A 62 -5.02 -6.63 15.38
CA THR A 62 -6.19 -5.89 14.89
C THR A 62 -6.57 -6.33 13.48
N ALA A 63 -5.60 -6.51 12.57
CA ALA A 63 -5.80 -7.02 11.23
C ALA A 63 -6.50 -8.38 11.25
N LYS A 64 -6.00 -9.31 12.08
CA LYS A 64 -6.62 -10.62 12.29
C LYS A 64 -8.05 -10.53 12.81
N LYS A 65 -8.32 -9.66 13.79
CA LYS A 65 -9.69 -9.42 14.31
C LYS A 65 -10.62 -8.82 13.24
N ARG A 66 -10.08 -8.00 12.33
CA ARG A 66 -10.80 -7.36 11.23
C ARG A 66 -10.97 -8.28 10.01
N GLY A 67 -10.39 -9.48 10.04
CA GLY A 67 -10.47 -10.48 8.98
C GLY A 67 -9.72 -10.07 7.71
N LEU A 68 -8.62 -9.33 7.85
CA LEU A 68 -7.75 -9.00 6.72
C LEU A 68 -6.90 -10.23 6.36
N ALA A 69 -6.89 -10.59 5.08
CA ALA A 69 -6.11 -11.67 4.52
C ALA A 69 -4.69 -11.22 4.14
N GLU A 70 -4.54 -9.96 3.75
CA GLU A 70 -3.23 -9.36 3.43
C GLU A 70 -3.02 -8.04 4.17
N LEU A 71 -1.77 -7.78 4.57
CA LEU A 71 -1.36 -6.59 5.31
C LEU A 71 0.02 -6.13 4.83
N ALA A 72 0.20 -4.85 4.54
CA ALA A 72 1.52 -4.28 4.27
C ALA A 72 1.85 -3.18 5.27
N PHE A 73 2.99 -3.33 5.95
CA PHE A 73 3.55 -2.26 6.75
C PHE A 73 4.42 -1.37 5.85
N THR A 74 4.15 -0.07 5.81
CA THR A 74 4.71 0.84 4.79
C THR A 74 5.24 2.12 5.42
N GLU A 75 6.16 1.97 6.37
CA GLU A 75 6.72 3.09 7.12
C GLU A 75 7.33 4.17 6.23
N HIS A 76 7.30 5.41 6.70
CA HIS A 76 8.02 6.51 6.06
C HIS A 76 9.53 6.33 6.15
N VAL A 77 10.20 6.41 5.01
CA VAL A 77 11.67 6.28 4.93
C VAL A 77 12.33 7.53 4.33
N ARG A 78 13.65 7.58 4.49
CA ARG A 78 14.55 8.60 3.94
C ARG A 78 15.80 7.96 3.36
N GLU A 79 16.59 8.74 2.62
CA GLU A 79 17.92 8.31 2.15
C GLU A 79 18.84 7.84 3.29
N ASP A 80 18.70 8.40 4.49
CA ASP A 80 19.49 8.07 5.68
C ASP A 80 18.84 7.05 6.63
N THR A 81 17.71 6.44 6.25
CA THR A 81 17.05 5.40 7.04
C THR A 81 17.97 4.19 7.24
N SER A 82 18.36 3.94 8.49
CA SER A 82 19.24 2.83 8.89
C SER A 82 18.53 1.73 9.69
N TRP A 83 17.33 2.01 10.22
CA TRP A 83 16.58 1.12 11.11
C TRP A 83 15.72 0.07 10.40
N PHE A 84 15.54 0.19 9.07
CA PHE A 84 14.64 -0.68 8.30
C PHE A 84 14.93 -2.19 8.45
N PRO A 85 16.19 -2.67 8.55
CA PRO A 85 16.46 -4.08 8.79
C PRO A 85 15.89 -4.60 10.13
N ASP A 86 15.96 -3.80 11.19
CA ASP A 86 15.44 -4.17 12.51
C ASP A 86 13.91 -4.20 12.51
N PHE A 87 13.29 -3.23 11.83
CA PHE A 87 11.85 -3.20 11.58
C PHE A 87 11.36 -4.45 10.82
N LYS A 88 12.05 -4.82 9.71
CA LYS A 88 11.73 -6.05 8.97
C LYS A 88 11.88 -7.29 9.85
N ALA A 89 12.94 -7.36 10.66
CA ALA A 89 13.16 -8.48 11.58
C ALA A 89 12.05 -8.59 12.64
N GLU A 90 11.57 -7.46 13.19
CA GLU A 90 10.44 -7.45 14.12
C GLU A 90 9.17 -8.03 13.47
N ILE A 91 8.81 -7.60 12.27
CA ILE A 91 7.63 -8.08 11.56
C ILE A 91 7.73 -9.58 11.28
N LEU A 92 8.87 -10.04 10.76
CA LEU A 92 9.10 -11.46 10.46
C LEU A 92 9.06 -12.34 11.72
N SER A 93 9.50 -11.82 12.87
CA SER A 93 9.40 -12.52 14.14
C SER A 93 7.95 -12.57 14.67
N ALA A 94 7.20 -11.48 14.49
CA ALA A 94 5.84 -11.36 14.99
C ALA A 94 4.82 -12.15 14.14
N VAL A 95 4.99 -12.21 12.82
CA VAL A 95 4.01 -12.80 11.88
C VAL A 95 3.81 -14.30 12.07
N ASP A 96 4.80 -15.03 12.59
CA ASP A 96 4.72 -16.48 12.85
C ASP A 96 3.49 -16.87 13.71
N GLY A 97 2.97 -15.95 14.54
CA GLY A 97 1.76 -16.16 15.36
C GLY A 97 0.43 -15.94 14.63
N PHE A 98 0.42 -15.52 13.37
CA PHE A 98 -0.77 -14.99 12.69
C PHE A 98 -1.35 -15.89 11.58
N GLY A 99 -0.80 -17.09 11.37
CA GLY A 99 -1.40 -18.12 10.52
C GLY A 99 -1.34 -17.77 9.03
N ASP A 100 -2.47 -17.81 8.33
CA ASP A 100 -2.56 -17.68 6.87
C ASP A 100 -2.55 -16.22 6.36
N MET A 101 -2.43 -15.22 7.25
CA MET A 101 -2.37 -13.82 6.85
C MET A 101 -1.06 -13.53 6.11
N CYS A 102 -1.15 -13.04 4.88
CA CYS A 102 0.02 -12.62 4.11
C CYS A 102 0.46 -11.24 4.60
N VAL A 103 1.73 -11.10 4.97
CA VAL A 103 2.29 -9.85 5.48
C VAL A 103 3.45 -9.42 4.60
N TYR A 104 3.41 -8.17 4.15
CA TYR A 104 4.46 -7.53 3.37
C TYR A 104 5.17 -6.48 4.22
N VAL A 105 6.49 -6.40 4.06
CA VAL A 105 7.31 -5.33 4.63
C VAL A 105 7.71 -4.39 3.52
N GLY A 106 7.20 -3.17 3.56
CA GLY A 106 7.43 -2.17 2.54
C GLY A 106 7.80 -0.82 3.10
N CYS A 107 7.79 0.18 2.23
CA CYS A 107 8.00 1.57 2.62
C CYS A 107 7.10 2.51 1.84
N GLU A 108 6.83 3.66 2.45
CA GLU A 108 6.30 4.84 1.78
C GLU A 108 7.40 5.88 1.65
N THR A 109 7.74 6.25 0.42
CA THR A 109 8.80 7.21 0.13
C THR A 109 8.30 8.31 -0.78
N LYS A 110 8.69 9.55 -0.46
CA LYS A 110 8.23 10.74 -1.18
C LYS A 110 9.09 11.02 -2.42
N ALA A 111 8.47 11.59 -3.43
CA ALA A 111 9.18 12.24 -4.55
C ALA A 111 10.05 13.39 -4.05
N MET A 112 11.25 13.49 -4.62
CA MET A 112 12.21 14.58 -4.40
C MET A 112 12.23 15.56 -5.57
N ASP A 113 11.89 15.10 -6.76
CA ASP A 113 11.83 15.87 -8.00
C ASP A 113 10.86 15.23 -9.02
N ASP A 114 10.70 15.90 -10.15
CA ASP A 114 9.87 15.48 -11.29
C ASP A 114 10.60 14.53 -12.25
N ASP A 115 11.88 14.21 -11.99
CA ASP A 115 12.63 13.17 -12.68
C ASP A 115 12.40 11.78 -12.07
N GLY A 116 11.69 11.70 -10.94
CA GLY A 116 11.33 10.46 -10.27
C GLY A 116 12.33 10.01 -9.21
N ARG A 117 13.19 10.91 -8.70
CA ARG A 117 14.02 10.61 -7.54
C ARG A 117 13.16 10.49 -6.28
N LEU A 118 13.51 9.52 -5.43
CA LEU A 118 12.82 9.23 -4.18
C LEU A 118 13.72 9.53 -2.98
N ASP A 119 13.13 9.89 -1.82
CA ASP A 119 13.83 10.02 -0.53
C ASP A 119 14.00 8.63 0.11
N VAL A 120 14.85 7.77 -0.46
CA VAL A 120 15.07 6.39 0.01
C VAL A 120 16.43 5.85 -0.43
N SER A 121 17.06 5.01 0.39
CA SER A 121 18.30 4.31 0.02
C SER A 121 18.02 3.03 -0.77
N GLN A 122 18.97 2.63 -1.62
CA GLN A 122 18.88 1.37 -2.36
C GLN A 122 18.76 0.15 -1.43
N SER A 123 19.43 0.17 -0.28
CA SER A 123 19.35 -0.91 0.71
C SER A 123 17.95 -1.09 1.29
N VAL A 124 17.17 -0.01 1.44
CA VAL A 124 15.77 -0.10 1.86
C VAL A 124 14.92 -0.66 0.71
N LEU A 125 15.09 -0.15 -0.51
CA LEU A 125 14.37 -0.65 -1.69
C LEU A 125 14.57 -2.15 -1.91
N ASP A 126 15.81 -2.63 -1.80
CA ASP A 126 16.15 -4.05 -1.97
C ASP A 126 15.54 -4.94 -0.87
N ALA A 127 15.22 -4.35 0.29
CA ALA A 127 14.60 -5.04 1.42
C ALA A 127 13.07 -4.97 1.41
N CYS A 128 12.46 -4.14 0.55
CA CYS A 128 11.00 -3.98 0.48
C CYS A 128 10.35 -5.07 -0.39
N ASP A 129 9.24 -5.60 0.11
CA ASP A 129 8.32 -6.45 -0.66
C ASP A 129 7.35 -5.58 -1.48
N ILE A 130 7.08 -4.34 -1.03
CA ILE A 130 6.22 -3.34 -1.69
C ILE A 130 6.77 -1.92 -1.48
N VAL A 131 6.78 -1.10 -2.53
CA VAL A 131 7.22 0.32 -2.46
C VAL A 131 6.10 1.25 -2.90
N LEU A 132 5.65 2.13 -1.99
CA LEU A 132 4.68 3.20 -2.25
C LEU A 132 5.44 4.51 -2.54
N GLY A 133 5.24 5.06 -3.75
CA GLY A 133 5.72 6.38 -4.12
C GLY A 133 4.65 7.44 -3.93
N VAL A 134 4.96 8.51 -3.19
CA VAL A 134 3.98 9.53 -2.79
C VAL A 134 4.46 10.96 -3.00
N VAL A 135 3.53 11.91 -2.99
CA VAL A 135 3.85 13.34 -2.93
C VAL A 135 3.41 13.87 -1.56
N HIS A 136 4.39 14.20 -0.70
CA HIS A 136 4.13 14.75 0.65
C HIS A 136 4.67 16.17 0.85
N ARG A 137 5.51 16.62 -0.07
CA ARG A 137 6.14 17.93 -0.11
C ARG A 137 6.22 18.36 -1.57
N LEU A 138 6.29 19.67 -1.78
CA LEU A 138 6.43 20.27 -3.10
C LEU A 138 7.83 20.89 -3.20
N PRO A 139 8.78 20.24 -3.91
CA PRO A 139 10.14 20.75 -4.06
C PRO A 139 10.17 22.08 -4.81
N ASP A 140 11.11 22.95 -4.47
CA ASP A 140 11.33 24.22 -5.18
C ASP A 140 12.33 24.12 -6.36
N GLY A 141 12.89 22.92 -6.59
CA GLY A 141 13.91 22.64 -7.61
C GLY A 141 15.33 23.09 -7.24
N GLN A 142 15.54 23.61 -6.02
CA GLN A 142 16.83 24.10 -5.51
C GLN A 142 17.28 23.37 -4.25
N GLY A 143 16.66 22.23 -3.94
CA GLY A 143 16.92 21.43 -2.74
C GLY A 143 16.11 21.87 -1.52
N GLY A 144 15.19 22.82 -1.67
CA GLY A 144 14.21 23.23 -0.67
C GLY A 144 12.79 22.79 -1.02
N TYR A 145 11.83 23.36 -0.31
CA TYR A 145 10.40 23.10 -0.51
C TYR A 145 9.65 24.41 -0.59
N LEU A 146 8.67 24.45 -1.49
CA LEU A 146 7.73 25.56 -1.59
C LEU A 146 6.89 25.63 -0.32
N ASP A 147 6.59 26.86 0.12
CA ASP A 147 5.60 27.05 1.17
C ASP A 147 4.23 26.70 0.62
N PHE A 148 3.77 25.50 0.97
CA PHE A 148 2.48 24.99 0.58
C PHE A 148 1.33 25.96 0.90
N LYS A 149 1.50 26.82 1.91
CA LYS A 149 0.48 27.82 2.29
C LYS A 149 0.33 28.97 1.30
N GLN A 150 1.31 29.20 0.44
CA GLN A 150 1.34 30.33 -0.49
C GLN A 150 0.94 29.97 -1.91
N LEU A 151 0.95 28.67 -2.25
CA LEU A 151 0.56 28.22 -3.58
C LEU A 151 -0.95 28.37 -3.79
N SER A 152 -1.34 28.56 -5.05
CA SER A 152 -2.70 28.42 -5.56
C SER A 152 -3.09 26.94 -5.74
N PHE A 153 -4.37 26.70 -6.02
CA PHE A 153 -4.86 25.36 -6.35
C PHE A 153 -4.20 24.83 -7.61
N GLU A 154 -4.14 25.66 -8.66
CA GLU A 154 -3.59 25.31 -9.96
C GLU A 154 -2.12 24.92 -9.84
N GLU A 155 -1.30 25.72 -9.15
CA GLU A 155 0.12 25.43 -8.92
C GLU A 155 0.30 24.15 -8.10
N THR A 156 -0.47 23.99 -7.01
CA THR A 156 -0.40 22.80 -6.17
C THR A 156 -0.71 21.53 -6.95
N ALA A 157 -1.82 21.53 -7.69
CA ALA A 157 -2.26 20.38 -8.46
C ALA A 157 -1.28 20.06 -9.60
N GLU A 158 -0.76 21.07 -10.29
CA GLU A 158 0.21 20.88 -11.37
C GLU A 158 1.53 20.30 -10.85
N ILE A 159 2.10 20.84 -9.77
CA ILE A 159 3.36 20.35 -9.21
C ILE A 159 3.19 18.90 -8.74
N GLU A 160 2.14 18.61 -7.99
CA GLU A 160 1.84 17.25 -7.53
C GLU A 160 1.68 16.29 -8.70
N PHE A 161 0.95 16.69 -9.75
CA PHE A 161 0.81 15.91 -10.98
C PHE A 161 2.15 15.61 -11.66
N ARG A 162 3.03 16.60 -11.82
CA ARG A 162 4.36 16.41 -12.45
C ARG A 162 5.24 15.46 -11.63
N LEU A 163 5.27 15.61 -10.31
CA LEU A 163 6.00 14.71 -9.41
C LEU A 163 5.49 13.27 -9.51
N SER A 164 4.16 13.08 -9.53
CA SER A 164 3.55 11.77 -9.72
C SER A 164 3.92 11.15 -11.07
N ILE A 165 3.87 11.92 -12.18
CA ILE A 165 4.29 11.44 -13.50
C ILE A 165 5.77 11.06 -13.52
N GLY A 166 6.65 11.85 -12.92
CA GLY A 166 8.08 11.53 -12.78
C GLY A 166 8.30 10.19 -12.07
N MET A 167 7.61 9.98 -10.95
CA MET A 167 7.67 8.70 -10.23
C MET A 167 7.15 7.53 -11.07
N ILE A 168 6.02 7.70 -11.78
CA ILE A 168 5.48 6.68 -12.68
C ILE A 168 6.43 6.39 -13.85
N ALA A 169 7.18 7.37 -14.35
CA ALA A 169 8.10 7.13 -15.45
C ALA A 169 9.35 6.36 -14.98
N ASN A 170 9.96 6.80 -13.88
CA ASN A 170 11.37 6.48 -13.60
C ASN A 170 11.63 5.81 -12.25
N ALA A 171 10.75 5.96 -11.25
CA ALA A 171 11.03 5.53 -9.89
C ALA A 171 10.72 4.04 -9.66
N PRO A 172 11.49 3.29 -8.84
CA PRO A 172 11.25 1.86 -8.59
C PRO A 172 10.09 1.62 -7.60
N ILE A 173 8.89 2.09 -7.95
CA ILE A 173 7.67 2.00 -7.13
C ILE A 173 6.73 0.91 -7.66
N ASP A 174 5.99 0.28 -6.75
CA ASP A 174 4.94 -0.70 -7.06
C ASP A 174 3.54 -0.06 -7.06
N VAL A 175 3.40 1.02 -6.29
CA VAL A 175 2.14 1.75 -6.09
C VAL A 175 2.40 3.24 -6.15
N LEU A 176 1.61 3.97 -6.94
CA LEU A 176 1.44 5.40 -6.75
C LEU A 176 0.44 5.62 -5.59
N GLY A 177 0.97 5.98 -4.41
CA GLY A 177 0.17 6.17 -3.20
C GLY A 177 -0.63 7.48 -3.23
N HIS A 178 -1.84 7.43 -2.65
CA HIS A 178 -2.82 8.51 -2.48
C HIS A 178 -2.67 9.71 -3.45
N PRO A 179 -2.85 9.49 -4.77
CA PRO A 179 -2.63 10.51 -5.79
C PRO A 179 -3.49 11.76 -5.55
N GLY A 180 -2.90 12.94 -5.74
CA GLY A 180 -3.58 14.22 -5.49
C GLY A 180 -3.74 14.54 -4.00
N GLY A 181 -3.15 13.75 -3.10
CA GLY A 181 -3.30 13.87 -1.65
C GLY A 181 -2.97 15.26 -1.10
N MET A 182 -1.98 15.96 -1.63
CA MET A 182 -1.66 17.31 -1.16
C MET A 182 -2.76 18.29 -1.56
N SER A 183 -3.11 18.33 -2.86
CA SER A 183 -4.17 19.20 -3.37
C SER A 183 -5.53 18.90 -2.70
N LEU A 184 -5.87 17.63 -2.50
CA LEU A 184 -7.07 17.19 -1.80
C LEU A 184 -7.09 17.68 -0.34
N ARG A 185 -5.99 17.52 0.42
CA ARG A 185 -5.94 17.99 1.81
C ARG A 185 -6.09 19.49 1.95
N ARG A 186 -5.62 20.26 0.98
CA ARG A 186 -5.62 21.73 1.03
C ARG A 186 -6.88 22.37 0.43
N TYR A 187 -7.33 21.86 -0.71
CA TYR A 187 -8.38 22.46 -1.52
C TYR A 187 -9.62 21.59 -1.66
N GLY A 188 -9.59 20.35 -1.16
CA GLY A 188 -10.70 19.42 -1.25
C GLY A 188 -10.96 18.88 -2.66
N ARG A 189 -10.04 19.11 -3.61
CA ARG A 189 -10.20 18.71 -5.01
C ARG A 189 -8.86 18.49 -5.69
N PHE A 190 -8.86 17.65 -6.73
CA PHE A 190 -7.76 17.45 -7.67
C PHE A 190 -8.37 17.27 -9.07
N PRO A 191 -7.78 17.80 -10.16
CA PRO A 191 -8.39 17.75 -11.48
C PRO A 191 -8.65 16.31 -11.97
N GLU A 192 -9.87 16.01 -12.43
CA GLU A 192 -10.22 14.67 -12.93
C GLU A 192 -9.34 14.24 -14.11
N ASN A 193 -8.99 15.17 -15.01
CA ASN A 193 -8.09 14.87 -16.13
C ASN A 193 -6.69 14.45 -15.66
N TYR A 194 -6.23 14.93 -14.49
CA TYR A 194 -4.98 14.46 -13.89
C TYR A 194 -5.15 13.05 -13.34
N PHE A 195 -6.24 12.75 -12.61
CA PHE A 195 -6.52 11.37 -12.20
C PHE A 195 -6.56 10.40 -13.37
N ARG A 196 -7.27 10.73 -14.45
CA ARG A 196 -7.30 9.90 -15.68
C ARG A 196 -5.91 9.64 -16.24
N THR A 197 -5.09 10.68 -16.31
CA THR A 197 -3.73 10.56 -16.84
C THR A 197 -2.87 9.70 -15.94
N LEU A 198 -2.93 9.89 -14.62
CA LEU A 198 -2.21 9.06 -13.65
C LEU A 198 -2.64 7.59 -13.71
N MET A 199 -3.95 7.30 -13.73
CA MET A 199 -4.50 5.95 -13.84
C MET A 199 -4.09 5.26 -15.14
N THR A 200 -4.05 6.00 -16.25
CA THR A 200 -3.61 5.47 -17.55
C THR A 200 -2.12 5.15 -17.52
N ALA A 201 -1.30 6.07 -17.00
CA ALA A 201 0.14 5.91 -16.93
C ALA A 201 0.56 4.76 -15.99
N THR A 202 -0.08 4.61 -14.82
CA THR A 202 0.20 3.48 -13.92
C THR A 202 -0.17 2.14 -14.57
N LEU A 203 -1.31 2.09 -15.26
CA LEU A 203 -1.72 0.93 -16.05
C LEU A 203 -0.70 0.57 -17.13
N GLU A 204 -0.28 1.52 -17.96
CA GLU A 204 0.70 1.29 -19.03
C GLU A 204 2.05 0.80 -18.48
N ARG A 205 2.46 1.32 -17.32
CA ARG A 205 3.66 0.86 -16.62
C ARG A 205 3.50 -0.53 -15.99
N GLY A 206 2.28 -0.93 -15.66
CA GLY A 206 1.99 -2.16 -14.91
C GLY A 206 2.20 -2.04 -13.41
N ILE A 207 1.99 -0.84 -12.84
CA ILE A 207 1.98 -0.60 -11.39
C ILE A 207 0.57 -0.22 -10.92
N ALA A 208 0.32 -0.30 -9.62
CA ALA A 208 -0.98 0.06 -9.07
C ALA A 208 -1.12 1.57 -8.78
N ILE A 209 -2.36 2.05 -8.81
CA ILE A 209 -2.74 3.33 -8.22
C ILE A 209 -3.53 3.06 -6.94
N GLU A 210 -3.25 3.81 -5.88
CA GLU A 210 -3.91 3.56 -4.60
C GLU A 210 -5.32 4.16 -4.54
N ILE A 211 -6.27 3.36 -4.03
CA ILE A 211 -7.53 3.84 -3.49
C ILE A 211 -7.34 4.05 -1.99
N ASN A 212 -7.27 5.31 -1.57
CA ASN A 212 -6.93 5.69 -0.20
C ASN A 212 -8.09 6.35 0.55
N SER A 213 -8.52 5.78 1.68
CA SER A 213 -9.67 6.32 2.44
C SER A 213 -9.37 7.52 3.35
N SER A 214 -8.10 7.82 3.61
CA SER A 214 -7.65 8.96 4.42
C SER A 214 -7.57 10.25 3.59
N TYR A 215 -7.15 10.14 2.33
CA TYR A 215 -6.93 11.29 1.45
C TYR A 215 -8.09 11.58 0.48
N LEU A 216 -8.79 10.56 -0.04
CA LEU A 216 -9.86 10.79 -1.01
C LEU A 216 -11.05 11.50 -0.35
N VAL A 217 -11.37 12.69 -0.87
CA VAL A 217 -12.54 13.47 -0.47
C VAL A 217 -13.81 12.94 -1.14
N ASP A 218 -13.74 12.68 -2.45
CA ASP A 218 -14.82 12.06 -3.24
C ASP A 218 -14.40 10.67 -3.73
N MET A 219 -14.58 9.68 -2.84
CA MET A 219 -14.27 8.29 -3.17
C MET A 219 -15.15 7.78 -4.32
N SER A 220 -16.45 8.11 -4.35
CA SER A 220 -17.35 7.63 -5.41
C SER A 220 -16.94 8.16 -6.78
N GLY A 221 -16.56 9.44 -6.89
CA GLY A 221 -16.00 10.02 -8.11
C GLY A 221 -14.71 9.34 -8.54
N PHE A 222 -13.78 9.10 -7.61
CA PHE A 222 -12.53 8.38 -7.92
C PHE A 222 -12.80 6.95 -8.41
N LEU A 223 -13.74 6.23 -7.79
CA LEU A 223 -14.12 4.87 -8.21
C LEU A 223 -14.79 4.85 -9.60
N ALA A 224 -15.55 5.89 -9.97
CA ALA A 224 -16.09 6.00 -11.32
C ALA A 224 -14.98 6.15 -12.38
N LEU A 225 -13.91 6.88 -12.06
CA LEU A 225 -12.72 6.97 -12.92
C LEU A 225 -11.96 5.63 -12.98
N CYS A 226 -11.85 4.93 -11.84
CA CYS A 226 -11.30 3.57 -11.80
C CYS A 226 -12.14 2.61 -12.64
N ASP A 227 -13.47 2.69 -12.62
CA ASP A 227 -14.30 1.87 -13.50
C ASP A 227 -14.04 2.20 -14.96
N GLU A 228 -13.95 3.48 -15.34
CA GLU A 228 -13.71 3.87 -16.73
C GLU A 228 -12.36 3.36 -17.27
N ILE A 229 -11.27 3.60 -16.54
CA ILE A 229 -9.89 3.30 -16.97
C ILE A 229 -9.47 1.85 -16.63
N ASN A 230 -10.14 1.27 -15.64
CA ASN A 230 -9.92 -0.06 -15.08
C ASN A 230 -8.49 -0.30 -14.53
N PRO A 231 -7.77 0.64 -13.89
CA PRO A 231 -6.35 0.47 -13.54
C PRO A 231 -6.10 -0.72 -12.59
N PHE A 232 -4.83 -1.13 -12.43
CA PHE A 232 -4.45 -1.95 -11.28
C PHE A 232 -4.58 -1.10 -10.02
N VAL A 233 -5.14 -1.65 -8.95
CA VAL A 233 -5.42 -0.89 -7.72
C VAL A 233 -4.80 -1.51 -6.48
N SER A 234 -4.28 -0.64 -5.62
CA SER A 234 -3.88 -0.96 -4.24
C SER A 234 -4.92 -0.37 -3.28
N ILE A 235 -5.25 -1.07 -2.19
CA ILE A 235 -6.26 -0.65 -1.22
C ILE A 235 -5.56 -0.34 0.09
N GLY A 236 -5.51 0.94 0.45
CA GLY A 236 -4.86 1.43 1.65
C GLY A 236 -5.75 2.38 2.43
N SER A 237 -5.66 2.37 3.76
CA SER A 237 -6.33 3.37 4.60
C SER A 237 -5.40 4.43 5.17
N ASP A 238 -4.08 4.29 4.95
CA ASP A 238 -3.06 5.16 5.55
C ASP A 238 -3.19 5.17 7.09
N ALA A 239 -3.40 3.98 7.67
CA ALA A 239 -3.76 3.86 9.08
C ALA A 239 -2.56 4.23 9.96
N HIS A 240 -2.77 5.22 10.83
CA HIS A 240 -1.84 5.60 11.89
C HIS A 240 -2.38 5.19 13.27
N LYS A 241 -3.67 4.81 13.33
CA LYS A 241 -4.36 4.31 14.52
C LYS A 241 -5.07 3.00 14.23
N LEU A 242 -5.17 2.14 15.23
CA LEU A 242 -5.87 0.85 15.10
C LEU A 242 -7.34 0.99 14.67
N SER A 243 -8.00 2.10 14.99
CA SER A 243 -9.39 2.38 14.57
C SER A 243 -9.54 2.66 13.07
N GLU A 244 -8.45 2.96 12.37
CA GLU A 244 -8.43 3.26 10.93
C GLU A 244 -8.14 2.01 10.09
N LEU A 245 -7.46 1.02 10.67
CA LEU A 245 -6.99 -0.19 9.98
C LEU A 245 -8.10 -0.91 9.23
N GLY A 246 -8.03 -1.01 7.90
CA GLY A 246 -9.04 -1.65 7.04
C GLY A 246 -10.26 -0.78 6.72
N ARG A 247 -10.23 0.53 7.06
CA ARG A 247 -11.34 1.45 6.77
C ARG A 247 -11.58 1.60 5.27
N CYS A 248 -10.55 1.53 4.43
CA CYS A 248 -10.71 1.59 2.98
C CYS A 248 -11.50 0.38 2.45
N ARG A 249 -11.17 -0.84 2.92
CA ARG A 249 -11.98 -2.05 2.66
C ARG A 249 -13.44 -1.84 3.04
N ASP A 250 -13.72 -1.37 4.25
CA ASP A 250 -15.08 -1.16 4.74
C ASP A 250 -15.87 -0.22 3.82
N ARG A 251 -15.23 0.88 3.37
CA ARG A 251 -15.82 1.86 2.45
C ARG A 251 -16.10 1.30 1.05
N LEU A 252 -15.17 0.52 0.50
CA LEU A 252 -15.36 -0.13 -0.81
C LEU A 252 -16.52 -1.13 -0.77
N VAL A 253 -16.61 -1.87 0.34
CA VAL A 253 -17.71 -2.78 0.63
C VAL A 253 -19.06 -2.05 0.68
N GLU A 254 -19.14 -0.91 1.37
CA GLU A 254 -20.36 -0.07 1.45
C GLU A 254 -20.79 0.47 0.09
N LEU A 255 -19.82 0.80 -0.77
CA LEU A 255 -20.04 1.30 -2.13
C LEU A 255 -20.33 0.18 -3.16
N GLY A 256 -20.38 -1.09 -2.72
CA GLY A 256 -20.76 -2.22 -3.56
C GLY A 256 -19.65 -2.74 -4.49
N VAL A 257 -18.39 -2.40 -4.23
CA VAL A 257 -17.25 -2.95 -5.00
C VAL A 257 -17.14 -4.46 -4.77
N GLY A 258 -16.83 -5.20 -5.84
CA GLY A 258 -16.62 -6.65 -5.81
C GLY A 258 -17.87 -7.52 -5.65
N LEU A 259 -19.04 -7.00 -6.03
CA LEU A 259 -20.32 -7.72 -6.06
C LEU A 259 -20.68 -8.30 -7.44
N THR A 260 -19.78 -8.20 -8.42
CA THR A 260 -19.98 -8.69 -9.80
C THR A 260 -19.80 -10.19 -9.93
#